data_AF-A0A6P0U194-F1
#
_entry.id   AF-A0A6P0U194-F1
#
_cell.length_a   1.000
_cell.length_b   1.000
_cell.length_c   1.000
_cell.angle_alpha   90.00
_cell.angle_beta   90.00
_cell.angle_gamma   90.00
#
_symmetry.space_group_name_H-M   'P 1'
#
loop_
_entity.id
_entity.type
_entity.pdbx_description
1 polymer ?
#
loop_
_entity_poly.entity_id
_entity_poly.type
_entity_poly.pdbx_seq_one_letter_code
_entity_poly.pdbx_strand_id
1 'polypeptide(L)' 'MSDVKKHIEKPKQIDPEFTENFESGYANFKIGVILTRAREETGMTIEELASRLNWNKSTIFQIENNSSDVSISILERYAP' A
#
# COMPACT_ATOMS: atom_id res chain seq x y z
N MET A 1 -4.38 -18.95 15.98
CA MET A 1 -3.39 -17.90 15.61
C MET A 1 -2.84 -18.26 14.25
N SER A 2 -2.99 -17.39 13.24
CA SER A 2 -2.58 -17.66 11.85
C SER A 2 -1.09 -18.02 11.76
N ASP A 3 -0.75 -19.07 11.01
CA ASP A 3 0.62 -19.58 10.83
C ASP A 3 1.59 -18.51 10.31
N VAL A 4 1.06 -17.48 9.64
CA VAL A 4 1.79 -16.30 9.19
C VAL A 4 2.42 -15.54 10.37
N LYS A 5 1.69 -15.36 11.49
CA LYS A 5 2.22 -14.63 12.66
C LYS A 5 3.43 -15.33 13.27
N LYS A 6 3.37 -16.67 13.39
CA LYS A 6 4.46 -17.48 13.97
C LYS A 6 5.76 -17.41 13.18
N HIS A 7 5.68 -17.20 11.86
CA HIS A 7 6.85 -17.11 10.98
C HIS A 7 7.44 -15.69 10.89
N ILE A 8 6.67 -14.66 11.27
CA ILE A 8 7.13 -13.27 11.32
C ILE A 8 7.80 -12.94 12.67
N GLU A 9 7.34 -13.55 13.77
CA GLU A 9 7.80 -13.22 15.13
C GLU A 9 9.25 -13.65 15.43
N LYS A 10 9.72 -14.76 14.84
CA LYS A 10 11.10 -15.26 15.05
C LYS A 10 12.18 -14.35 14.46
N PRO A 11 12.11 -13.91 13.19
CA PRO A 11 13.15 -13.06 12.60
C PRO A 11 13.15 -11.62 13.14
N LYS A 12 12.01 -11.08 13.59
CA LYS A 12 11.92 -9.74 14.20
C LYS A 12 12.72 -9.54 15.50
N GLN A 13 13.10 -10.63 16.18
CA GLN A 13 13.86 -10.56 17.42
C GLN A 13 15.38 -10.67 17.22
N ILE A 14 15.82 -11.06 16.02
CA ILE A 14 17.19 -11.50 15.77
C ILE A 14 17.92 -10.54 14.84
N ASP A 15 17.21 -9.89 13.92
CA ASP A 15 17.79 -9.05 12.88
C ASP A 15 17.11 -7.66 12.82
N PRO A 16 17.81 -6.59 13.23
CA PRO A 16 17.31 -5.21 13.14
C PRO A 16 17.05 -4.75 11.70
N GLU A 17 17.88 -5.16 10.74
CA GLU A 17 17.74 -4.79 9.32
C GLU A 17 16.50 -5.46 8.72
N PHE A 18 16.28 -6.74 9.04
CA PHE A 18 15.04 -7.43 8.69
C PHE A 18 13.82 -6.73 9.30
N THR A 19 13.92 -6.31 10.56
CA THR A 19 12.79 -5.68 11.26
C THR A 19 12.42 -4.34 10.64
N GLU A 20 13.41 -3.49 10.34
CA GLU A 20 13.19 -2.20 9.71
C GLU A 20 12.60 -2.34 8.29
N ASN A 21 13.15 -3.24 7.47
CA ASN A 21 12.65 -3.53 6.12
C ASN A 21 11.25 -4.15 6.14
N PHE A 22 10.96 -5.01 7.12
CA PHE A 22 9.64 -5.60 7.27
C PHE A 22 8.60 -4.56 7.69
N GLU A 23 8.91 -3.71 8.68
CA GLU A 23 7.97 -2.69 9.17
C GLU A 23 7.68 -1.65 8.08
N SER A 24 8.69 -1.19 7.34
CA SER A 24 8.51 -0.25 6.23
C SER A 24 7.70 -0.87 5.08
N GLY A 25 8.04 -2.09 4.66
CA GLY A 25 7.28 -2.82 3.65
C GLY A 25 5.83 -3.09 4.08
N TYR A 26 5.61 -3.42 5.35
CA TYR A 26 4.27 -3.65 5.90
C TYR A 26 3.44 -2.37 5.99
N ALA A 27 4.06 -1.24 6.35
CA ALA A 27 3.41 0.07 6.33
C ALA A 27 2.97 0.44 4.91
N ASN A 28 3.86 0.28 3.92
CA ASN A 28 3.57 0.61 2.54
C ASN A 28 2.49 -0.31 1.94
N PHE A 29 2.52 -1.60 2.26
CA PHE A 29 1.44 -2.53 1.89
C PHE A 29 0.09 -2.11 2.48
N LYS A 30 0.04 -1.73 3.75
CA LYS A 30 -1.21 -1.25 4.37
C LYS A 30 -1.78 -0.02 3.68
N ILE A 31 -0.93 0.93 3.30
CA ILE A 31 -1.35 2.13 2.59
C ILE A 31 -2.01 1.75 1.26
N GLY A 32 -1.37 0.88 0.46
CA GLY A 32 -1.96 0.37 -0.78
C GLY A 32 -3.36 -0.21 -0.57
N VAL A 33 -3.52 -1.09 0.43
CA VAL A 33 -4.81 -1.69 0.78
C VAL A 33 -5.86 -0.64 1.21
N ILE A 34 -5.47 0.38 1.98
CA ILE A 34 -6.38 1.45 2.40
C ILE A 34 -6.85 2.25 1.18
N LEU A 35 -5.95 2.59 0.26
CA LEU A 35 -6.28 3.34 -0.96
C LEU A 35 -7.22 2.53 -1.88
N THR A 36 -6.96 1.23 -2.04
CA THR A 36 -7.85 0.33 -2.79
C THR A 36 -9.25 0.33 -2.21
N ARG A 37 -9.37 0.19 -0.88
CA ARG A 37 -10.68 0.19 -0.21
C ARG A 37 -11.40 1.53 -0.33
N ALA A 38 -10.70 2.64 -0.12
CA ALA A 38 -11.29 3.97 -0.28
C ALA A 38 -11.83 4.17 -1.71
N ARG A 39 -11.08 3.73 -2.73
CA ARG A 39 -11.55 3.75 -4.12
C ARG A 39 -12.81 2.88 -4.30
N GLU A 40 -12.78 1.65 -3.81
CA GLU A 40 -13.91 0.72 -3.92
C GLU A 40 -15.17 1.20 -3.19
N GLU A 41 -15.02 1.80 -2.00
CA GLU A 41 -16.12 2.36 -1.21
C GLU A 41 -16.81 3.53 -1.93
N THR A 42 -16.07 4.27 -2.75
CA THR A 42 -16.63 5.31 -3.62
C THR A 42 -17.21 4.78 -4.93
N GLY A 43 -17.11 3.47 -5.19
CA GLY A 43 -17.58 2.83 -6.42
C GLY A 43 -16.73 3.13 -7.66
N MET A 44 -15.53 3.71 -7.49
CA MET A 44 -14.64 4.05 -8.60
C MET A 44 -13.84 2.84 -9.09
N THR A 45 -13.73 2.68 -10.40
CA THR A 45 -12.76 1.78 -11.05
C THR A 45 -11.37 2.39 -11.06
N ILE A 46 -10.35 1.56 -11.29
CA ILE A 46 -8.96 2.01 -11.46
C ILE A 46 -8.87 3.01 -12.62
N GLU A 47 -9.61 2.76 -13.69
CA GLU A 47 -9.75 3.61 -14.86
C GLU A 47 -10.27 5.00 -14.52
N GLU A 48 -11.40 5.07 -13.81
CA GLU A 48 -12.04 6.33 -13.46
C GLU A 48 -11.15 7.15 -12.53
N LEU A 49 -10.51 6.50 -11.56
CA LEU A 49 -9.56 7.18 -10.68
C LEU A 49 -8.33 7.68 -11.44
N ALA A 50 -7.78 6.87 -12.35
CA ALA A 50 -6.67 7.27 -13.20
C ALA A 50 -7.04 8.50 -14.06
N SER A 51 -8.22 8.50 -14.68
CA SER A 51 -8.72 9.63 -15.44
C SER A 51 -8.92 10.88 -14.57
N ARG A 52 -9.48 10.73 -13.37
CA ARG A 52 -9.70 11.85 -12.43
C ARG A 52 -8.40 12.48 -11.97
N LEU A 53 -7.37 11.67 -11.71
CA LEU A 53 -6.06 12.13 -11.24
C LEU A 53 -5.09 12.46 -12.38
N ASN A 54 -5.53 12.34 -13.64
CA ASN A 54 -4.71 12.48 -14.84
C ASN A 54 -3.42 11.63 -14.78
N TRP A 55 -3.60 10.35 -14.47
CA TRP A 55 -2.55 9.33 -14.36
C TRP A 55 -2.85 8.13 -15.25
N ASN A 56 -1.83 7.28 -15.41
CA ASN A 56 -1.99 6.01 -16.10
C ASN A 56 -2.60 4.97 -15.15
N LYS A 57 -3.36 4.01 -15.70
CA LYS A 57 -3.91 2.88 -14.94
C LYS A 57 -2.82 2.11 -14.19
N SER A 58 -1.65 1.93 -14.82
CA SER A 58 -0.49 1.25 -14.23
C SER A 58 0.03 1.98 -13.00
N THR A 59 -0.05 3.31 -12.96
CA THR A 59 0.36 4.12 -11.81
C THR A 59 -0.56 3.85 -10.62
N ILE A 60 -1.89 3.89 -10.83
CA ILE A 60 -2.87 3.56 -9.78
C ILE A 60 -2.69 2.12 -9.30
N PHE A 61 -2.55 1.16 -10.23
CA PHE A 61 -2.35 -0.25 -9.89
C PHE A 61 -1.06 -0.47 -9.09
N GLN A 62 0.03 0.22 -9.44
CA GLN A 62 1.29 0.13 -8.70
C GLN A 62 1.15 0.72 -7.29
N ILE A 63 0.46 1.85 -7.13
CA ILE A 63 0.20 2.47 -5.82
C ILE A 63 -0.66 1.54 -4.94
N GLU A 64 -1.72 0.95 -5.50
CA GLU A 64 -2.66 0.11 -4.75
C GLU A 64 -2.07 -1.27 -4.38
N ASN A 65 -1.29 -1.90 -5.27
CA ASN A 65 -0.88 -3.30 -5.12
C ASN A 65 0.62 -3.53 -4.89
N ASN A 66 1.48 -2.57 -5.23
CA ASN A 66 2.93 -2.76 -5.19
C ASN A 66 3.68 -1.48 -4.76
N SER A 67 3.05 -0.74 -3.85
CA SER A 67 3.60 0.47 -3.24
C SER A 67 4.83 0.08 -2.43
N SER A 68 6.01 0.14 -3.02
CA SER A 68 7.26 0.11 -2.26
C SER A 68 7.57 1.47 -1.64
N ASP A 69 6.96 2.56 -2.15
CA ASP A 69 7.14 3.92 -1.63
C ASP A 69 6.02 4.86 -2.11
N VAL A 70 4.95 5.02 -1.31
CA VAL A 70 3.88 6.00 -1.60
C VAL A 70 4.23 7.30 -0.89
N SER A 71 4.53 8.33 -1.67
CA SER A 71 4.83 9.66 -1.12
C SER A 71 3.59 10.35 -0.56
N ILE A 72 3.80 11.27 0.38
CA ILE A 72 2.74 12.14 0.92
C ILE A 72 2.04 12.90 -0.22
N SER A 73 2.78 13.35 -1.23
CA SER A 73 2.22 14.05 -2.40
C SER A 73 1.25 13.20 -3.23
N ILE A 74 1.41 11.87 -3.24
CA ILE A 74 0.45 10.96 -3.87
C ILE A 74 -0.82 10.90 -3.00
N LEU A 75 -0.68 10.79 -1.68
CA LEU A 75 -1.83 10.76 -0.76
C LEU A 75 -2.65 12.05 -0.83
N GLU A 76 -1.99 13.20 -0.93
CA GLU A 76 -2.66 14.50 -1.12
C GLU A 76 -3.50 14.56 -2.41
N ARG A 77 -3.07 13.85 -3.47
CA ARG A 77 -3.82 13.77 -4.72
C ARG A 77 -5.04 12.87 -4.61
N TYR A 78 -5.02 11.89 -3.71
CA TYR A 78 -6.15 10.99 -3.43
C TYR A 78 -7.19 11.64 -2.52
N ALA A 79 -6.79 12.62 -1.71
CA ALA A 79 -7.72 13.42 -0.92
C ALA A 79 -8.46 14.43 -1.82
N PRO A 80 -9.78 14.60 -1.65
CA PRO A 80 -10.58 15.59 -2.39
C PRO A 80 -10.22 17.03 -2.03
#